data_AF-A0A6A6DI73-F1
#
_entry.id   AF-A0A6A6DI73-F1
#
_cell.length_a   1.000
_cell.length_b   1.000
_cell.length_c   1.000
_cell.angle_alpha   90.00
_cell.angle_beta   90.00
_cell.angle_gamma   90.00
#
_symmetry.space_group_name_H-M   'P 1'
#
loop_
_entity.id
_entity.type
_entity.pdbx_description
1 polymer ?
#
loop_
_entity_poly.entity_id
_entity_poly.type
_entity_poly.pdbx_seq_one_letter_code
_entity_poly.pdbx_strand_id
1 'polypeptide(L)'
;MAGSRFSVKSFLLATFLHSTLLPQAHAAYPYCLPGDACFPSDNEIQNFNNTVNGRLIKSVPYGAACYKAAYDAETCKALAAVKEDVFYRQALPAGVMYTNWEQEGTAGCPVPDPPSNGSYPSPVEGDCTLGGMSAYVVNATSADDVAKAVKFAAKYNLRFRVKNSGHDYTGRSSGAGAFSVWTRYMNDAKLESGFKPCSSSLAQDVLSAGPGVNIEELFAWGGQNGVVTIGGFTTTVGATGGYVLGGGTGPLGPMFGMGVDNVVQYEVVTADGEEKIVNECTNQDLFWAMRGGGGTFAVVTRVYIRTYPAFKAVNTIAGQIACANYSAYSELIGRLVDLQLPMRNAGHTACEQLGIVLLSVLPFTNGTSQNPNETLKIMQPVLNVPGCQSGLRARQFTGKSSWNDAYQAVIWPIVRTGSRVGVNLADFSRLISYELINSEKRMKGAKEYILNLPHDVPFIWQNTVGEATKKISPDATSMHPDWRNAFAFVDVPTFGPWSGVTAAQLETAQAVLDNATAVFGTATYYNEDYILEKNWQESMFGSNYARLLEIKRTVDPNGLFNCRQCVGSENGY
;
A
#
# COMPACT_ATOMS: atom_id res chain seq x y z
N MET A 1 54.87 49.02 44.89
CA MET A 1 55.93 48.00 44.72
C MET A 1 55.47 46.75 45.43
N ALA A 2 54.92 45.80 44.68
CA ALA A 2 54.31 44.59 45.21
C ALA A 2 55.33 43.46 45.22
N GLY A 3 55.46 42.78 46.36
CA GLY A 3 56.22 41.55 46.52
C GLY A 3 55.41 40.52 47.30
N SER A 4 55.40 39.30 46.75
CA SER A 4 55.40 37.97 47.40
C SER A 4 54.58 37.75 48.69
N ARG A 5 53.88 36.65 48.94
CA ARG A 5 53.82 35.27 48.43
C ARG A 5 52.68 34.66 49.26
N PHE A 6 51.77 33.84 48.70
CA PHE A 6 51.21 32.72 49.47
C PHE A 6 50.67 31.64 48.51
N SER A 7 51.21 30.45 48.67
CA SER A 7 50.70 29.17 48.20
C SER A 7 49.41 28.82 48.96
N VAL A 8 48.52 28.03 48.35
CA VAL A 8 47.98 26.76 48.90
C VAL A 8 46.66 26.33 48.21
N LYS A 9 46.63 25.03 47.85
CA LYS A 9 45.50 24.07 47.68
C LYS A 9 44.68 24.02 46.37
N SER A 10 45.02 22.99 45.59
CA SER A 10 44.17 21.93 45.05
C SER A 10 42.71 22.27 44.69
N PHE A 11 42.47 22.46 43.39
CA PHE A 11 41.15 22.36 42.78
C PHE A 11 40.73 20.88 42.67
N LEU A 12 39.68 20.52 43.40
CA LEU A 12 38.93 19.28 43.21
C LEU A 12 38.08 19.41 41.93
N LEU A 13 38.36 18.51 40.99
CA LEU A 13 37.60 18.30 39.76
C LEU A 13 36.16 17.85 40.12
N ALA A 14 35.17 18.70 39.85
CA ALA A 14 33.77 18.27 39.83
C ALA A 14 33.53 17.52 38.52
N THR A 15 33.55 16.19 38.60
CA THR A 15 33.12 15.30 37.52
C THR A 15 31.60 15.39 37.38
N PHE A 16 31.13 16.01 36.31
CA PHE A 16 29.75 15.85 35.84
C PHE A 16 29.58 14.38 35.41
N LEU A 17 28.94 13.58 36.25
CA LEU A 17 28.34 12.30 35.84
C LEU A 17 27.31 12.61 34.76
N HIS A 18 27.71 12.46 33.50
CA HIS A 18 26.77 12.18 32.43
C HIS A 18 26.16 10.82 32.75
N SER A 19 24.94 10.82 33.27
CA SER A 19 24.08 9.65 33.23
C SER A 19 23.85 9.33 31.75
N THR A 20 24.66 8.43 31.22
CA THR A 20 24.33 7.71 29.99
C THR A 20 23.06 6.92 30.29
N LEU A 21 21.91 7.51 29.99
CA LEU A 21 20.70 6.75 29.74
C LEU A 21 21.03 5.87 28.54
N LEU A 22 21.45 4.64 28.83
CA LEU A 22 21.43 3.55 27.88
C LEU A 22 20.02 3.57 27.26
N PRO A 23 19.88 3.56 25.93
CA PRO A 23 18.58 3.36 25.33
C PRO A 23 18.09 2.02 25.90
N GLN A 24 16.99 2.06 26.66
CA GLN A 24 16.27 0.83 26.98
C GLN A 24 15.95 0.21 25.63
N ALA A 25 16.59 -0.92 25.33
CA ALA A 25 16.12 -1.83 24.32
C ALA A 25 14.75 -2.29 24.82
N HIS A 26 13.71 -1.55 24.44
CA HIS A 26 12.34 -1.91 24.76
C HIS A 26 12.07 -3.19 23.98
N ALA A 27 11.97 -4.31 24.72
CA ALA A 27 11.59 -5.59 24.16
C ALA A 27 10.28 -5.39 23.37
N ALA A 28 10.21 -5.95 22.17
CA ALA A 28 8.97 -6.00 21.40
C ALA A 28 7.81 -6.42 22.32
N TYR A 29 6.59 -5.90 22.07
CA TYR A 29 5.39 -6.28 22.81
C TYR A 29 5.41 -7.80 23.07
N PRO A 30 5.33 -8.25 24.34
CA PRO A 30 5.57 -9.65 24.68
C PRO A 30 4.34 -10.48 24.32
N TYR A 31 4.08 -10.64 23.03
CA TYR A 31 3.02 -11.48 22.51
C TYR A 31 3.33 -12.93 22.83
N CYS A 32 2.28 -13.70 23.09
CA CYS A 32 2.40 -15.12 23.23
C CYS A 32 2.46 -15.79 21.85
N LEU A 33 3.59 -16.44 21.54
CA LEU A 33 3.84 -17.08 20.25
C LEU A 33 3.73 -18.61 20.36
N PRO A 34 3.50 -19.31 19.23
CA PRO A 34 3.47 -20.77 19.22
C PRO A 34 4.75 -21.36 19.83
N GLY A 35 4.58 -22.23 20.83
CA GLY A 35 5.68 -22.85 21.58
C GLY A 35 5.92 -22.23 22.97
N ASP A 36 5.41 -21.02 23.22
CA ASP A 36 5.47 -20.41 24.54
C ASP A 36 4.51 -21.08 25.53
N ALA A 37 4.85 -21.04 26.82
CA ALA A 37 4.02 -21.63 27.88
C ALA A 37 2.65 -20.95 28.05
N CYS A 38 2.52 -19.69 27.62
CA CYS A 38 1.26 -18.95 27.63
C CYS A 38 0.35 -19.30 26.44
N PHE A 39 0.86 -20.03 25.44
CA PHE A 39 0.16 -20.20 24.16
C PHE A 39 -1.02 -21.16 24.38
N PRO A 40 -2.18 -20.93 23.74
CA PRO A 40 -3.34 -21.79 23.93
C PRO A 40 -2.98 -23.25 23.67
N SER A 41 -3.43 -24.14 24.54
CA SER A 41 -3.30 -25.59 24.36
C SER A 41 -4.06 -26.06 23.12
N ASP A 42 -3.71 -27.23 22.59
CA ASP A 42 -4.40 -27.82 21.42
C ASP A 42 -5.92 -27.93 21.62
N ASN A 43 -6.37 -28.24 22.84
CA ASN A 43 -7.78 -28.27 23.20
C ASN A 43 -8.43 -26.88 23.14
N GLU A 44 -7.75 -25.83 23.60
CA GLU A 44 -8.25 -24.45 23.51
C GLU A 44 -8.33 -23.96 22.06
N ILE A 45 -7.33 -24.31 21.24
CA ILE A 45 -7.30 -24.04 19.80
C ILE A 45 -8.46 -24.76 19.10
N GLN A 46 -8.67 -26.05 19.40
CA GLN A 46 -9.77 -26.83 18.82
C GLN A 46 -11.15 -26.29 19.24
N ASN A 47 -11.30 -25.94 20.52
CA ASN A 47 -12.53 -25.32 21.03
C ASN A 47 -12.81 -23.99 20.32
N PHE A 48 -11.79 -23.15 20.15
CA PHE A 48 -11.93 -21.92 19.37
C PHE A 48 -12.30 -22.20 17.92
N ASN A 49 -11.63 -23.16 17.27
CA ASN A 49 -11.92 -23.54 15.88
C ASN A 49 -13.40 -23.94 15.69
N ASN A 50 -13.99 -24.65 16.67
CA ASN A 50 -15.41 -24.97 16.65
C ASN A 50 -16.30 -23.72 16.69
N THR A 51 -15.90 -22.65 17.40
CA THR A 51 -16.69 -21.41 17.46
C THR A 51 -16.70 -20.63 16.15
N VAL A 52 -15.67 -20.79 15.31
CA VAL A 52 -15.57 -20.23 13.95
C VAL A 52 -15.89 -21.28 12.88
N ASN A 53 -16.68 -22.31 13.21
CA ASN A 53 -17.16 -23.33 12.27
C ASN A 53 -16.06 -24.05 11.48
N GLY A 54 -14.94 -24.38 12.14
CA GLY A 54 -13.84 -25.10 11.50
C GLY A 54 -12.96 -24.25 10.58
N ARG A 55 -13.09 -22.91 10.63
CA ARG A 55 -12.37 -21.97 9.74
C ARG A 55 -10.96 -21.59 10.19
N LEU A 56 -10.47 -22.12 11.31
CA LEU A 56 -9.09 -21.95 11.70
C LEU A 56 -8.18 -22.88 10.88
N ILE A 57 -7.23 -22.28 10.18
CA ILE A 57 -6.20 -22.94 9.39
C ILE A 57 -4.90 -22.87 10.19
N LYS A 58 -4.27 -24.03 10.43
CA LYS A 58 -2.87 -24.08 10.84
C LYS A 58 -2.00 -24.00 9.60
N SER A 59 -1.19 -22.96 9.50
CA SER A 59 -0.41 -22.68 8.29
C SER A 59 0.67 -23.73 8.06
N VAL A 60 0.89 -24.05 6.79
CA VAL A 60 2.01 -24.88 6.33
C VAL A 60 2.83 -24.08 5.32
N PRO A 61 4.17 -24.19 5.34
CA PRO A 61 5.01 -23.57 4.32
C PRO A 61 4.68 -24.10 2.92
N TYR A 62 4.32 -23.21 1.99
CA TYR A 62 3.82 -23.60 0.67
C TYR A 62 4.92 -24.02 -0.32
N GLY A 63 6.17 -23.57 -0.11
CA GLY A 63 7.29 -23.83 -1.01
C GLY A 63 8.04 -25.14 -0.77
N ALA A 64 7.57 -26.01 0.13
CA ALA A 64 8.33 -27.17 0.64
C ALA A 64 8.86 -28.11 -0.45
N ALA A 65 8.12 -28.26 -1.55
CA ALA A 65 8.53 -29.07 -2.69
C ALA A 65 9.80 -28.57 -3.39
N CYS A 66 10.23 -27.33 -3.16
CA CYS A 66 11.46 -26.78 -3.68
C CYS A 66 12.68 -26.99 -2.78
N TYR A 67 12.50 -27.53 -1.57
CA TYR A 67 13.55 -27.68 -0.57
C TYR A 67 13.98 -29.14 -0.44
N LYS A 68 15.28 -29.36 -0.23
CA LYS A 68 15.93 -30.68 -0.30
C LYS A 68 15.23 -31.79 0.50
N ALA A 69 14.72 -31.48 1.69
CA ALA A 69 14.07 -32.45 2.57
C ALA A 69 12.77 -33.03 1.98
N ALA A 70 12.07 -32.27 1.14
CA ALA A 70 10.79 -32.65 0.54
C ALA A 70 10.77 -32.40 -0.98
N TYR A 71 11.95 -32.40 -1.62
CA TYR A 71 12.10 -31.93 -2.99
C TYR A 71 11.30 -32.80 -3.96
N ASP A 72 10.41 -32.15 -4.71
CA ASP A 72 9.67 -32.72 -5.82
C ASP A 72 9.82 -31.78 -7.01
N ALA A 73 10.55 -32.22 -8.03
CA ALA A 73 10.95 -31.37 -9.14
C ALA A 73 9.73 -30.82 -9.90
N GLU A 74 8.74 -31.66 -10.19
CA GLU A 74 7.53 -31.26 -10.92
C GLU A 74 6.71 -30.23 -10.14
N THR A 75 6.46 -30.50 -8.86
CA THR A 75 5.73 -29.59 -7.98
C THR A 75 6.48 -28.28 -7.80
N CYS A 76 7.81 -28.32 -7.61
CA CYS A 76 8.60 -27.11 -7.51
C CYS A 76 8.54 -26.28 -8.80
N LYS A 77 8.63 -26.92 -9.97
CA LYS A 77 8.50 -26.24 -11.27
C LYS A 77 7.11 -25.63 -11.44
N ALA A 78 6.05 -26.34 -11.05
CA ALA A 78 4.69 -25.82 -11.09
C ALA A 78 4.53 -24.59 -10.18
N LEU A 79 5.06 -24.64 -8.95
CA LEU A 79 5.07 -23.51 -8.02
C LEU A 79 5.86 -22.32 -8.59
N ALA A 80 7.05 -22.56 -9.16
CA ALA A 80 7.88 -21.52 -9.75
C ALA A 80 7.23 -20.86 -10.97
N ALA A 81 6.35 -21.56 -11.70
CA ALA A 81 5.62 -21.00 -12.83
C ALA A 81 4.49 -20.05 -12.41
N VAL A 82 3.90 -20.23 -11.21
CA VAL A 82 2.76 -19.44 -10.73
C VAL A 82 3.11 -18.49 -9.58
N LYS A 83 4.37 -18.47 -9.10
CA LYS A 83 4.76 -17.65 -7.95
C LYS A 83 4.46 -16.15 -8.14
N GLU A 84 4.55 -15.62 -9.36
CA GLU A 84 4.25 -14.22 -9.66
C GLU A 84 2.76 -13.99 -10.06
N ASP A 85 1.91 -15.02 -10.03
CA ASP A 85 0.48 -14.88 -10.30
C ASP A 85 -0.25 -14.26 -9.09
N VAL A 86 -0.88 -13.11 -9.32
CA VAL A 86 -1.57 -12.34 -8.28
C VAL A 86 -2.74 -13.08 -7.64
N PHE A 87 -3.41 -13.97 -8.36
CA PHE A 87 -4.55 -14.71 -7.82
C PHE A 87 -4.10 -15.89 -6.98
N TYR A 88 -3.06 -16.61 -7.43
CA TYR A 88 -2.39 -17.64 -6.66
C TYR A 88 -1.90 -17.08 -5.32
N ARG A 89 -1.17 -15.96 -5.34
CA ARG A 89 -0.65 -15.33 -4.11
C ARG A 89 -1.77 -14.92 -3.15
N GLN A 90 -2.82 -14.30 -3.67
CA GLN A 90 -3.98 -13.90 -2.88
C GLN A 90 -4.66 -15.10 -2.20
N ALA A 91 -4.69 -16.26 -2.87
CA ALA A 91 -5.34 -17.48 -2.38
C ALA A 91 -4.55 -18.22 -1.28
N LEU A 92 -3.29 -17.87 -1.03
CA LEU A 92 -2.50 -18.45 0.05
C LEU A 92 -2.98 -17.90 1.41
N PRO A 93 -3.42 -18.73 2.37
CA PRO A 93 -3.95 -18.23 3.64
C PRO A 93 -2.96 -17.37 4.44
N ALA A 94 -1.69 -17.78 4.51
CA ALA A 94 -0.65 -17.06 5.24
C ALA A 94 0.35 -16.33 4.33
N GLY A 95 0.29 -16.57 3.02
CA GLY A 95 1.14 -15.91 2.04
C GLY A 95 0.70 -14.47 1.77
N VAL A 96 1.66 -13.65 1.35
CA VAL A 96 1.52 -12.23 1.00
C VAL A 96 2.08 -11.95 -0.39
N MET A 97 1.87 -10.75 -0.93
CA MET A 97 2.29 -10.43 -2.30
C MET A 97 3.82 -10.28 -2.42
N TYR A 98 4.48 -9.75 -1.39
CA TYR A 98 5.92 -9.52 -1.38
C TYR A 98 6.63 -10.46 -0.43
N THR A 99 7.49 -11.33 -0.97
CA THR A 99 8.06 -12.48 -0.25
C THR A 99 9.05 -12.07 0.83
N ASN A 100 9.50 -10.82 0.87
CA ASN A 100 10.42 -10.35 1.91
C ASN A 100 9.73 -10.31 3.28
N TRP A 101 8.39 -10.26 3.29
CA TRP A 101 7.57 -10.32 4.50
C TRP A 101 7.10 -11.73 4.86
N GLU A 102 7.50 -12.73 4.09
CA GLU A 102 7.37 -14.16 4.42
C GLU A 102 8.65 -14.73 5.03
N GLN A 103 9.72 -13.94 5.05
CA GLN A 103 11.06 -14.36 5.46
C GLN A 103 11.49 -13.62 6.74
N GLU A 104 12.28 -14.29 7.58
CA GLU A 104 12.90 -13.76 8.79
C GLU A 104 14.35 -14.26 8.86
N GLY A 105 15.29 -13.44 8.38
CA GLY A 105 16.67 -13.89 8.20
C GLY A 105 16.76 -15.03 7.19
N THR A 106 17.25 -16.19 7.60
CA THR A 106 17.28 -17.41 6.76
C THR A 106 16.02 -18.26 6.87
N ALA A 107 15.10 -17.94 7.79
CA ALA A 107 13.83 -18.64 7.94
C ALA A 107 12.82 -18.16 6.89
N GLY A 108 12.08 -19.10 6.32
CA GLY A 108 11.07 -18.85 5.31
C GLY A 108 10.95 -20.02 4.36
N CYS A 109 10.04 -19.89 3.40
CA CYS A 109 9.91 -20.88 2.34
C CYS A 109 9.55 -20.24 0.98
N PRO A 110 10.29 -19.20 0.53
CA PRO A 110 10.08 -18.64 -0.80
C PRO A 110 10.36 -19.68 -1.89
N VAL A 111 9.59 -19.60 -2.96
CA VAL A 111 9.79 -20.44 -4.15
C VAL A 111 10.90 -19.81 -5.01
N PRO A 112 11.92 -20.57 -5.44
CA PRO A 112 13.01 -20.07 -6.26
C PRO A 112 12.51 -19.59 -7.64
N ASP A 113 13.28 -18.70 -8.26
CA ASP A 113 12.97 -18.23 -9.61
C ASP A 113 13.10 -19.38 -10.63
N PRO A 114 12.20 -19.44 -11.63
CA PRO A 114 12.31 -20.44 -12.68
C PRO A 114 13.58 -20.19 -13.52
N PRO A 115 14.40 -21.22 -13.80
CA PRO A 115 15.53 -21.08 -14.70
C PRO A 115 15.13 -20.59 -16.10
N SER A 116 15.93 -19.71 -16.69
CA SER A 116 15.65 -19.12 -18.02
C SER A 116 15.59 -20.15 -19.16
N ASN A 117 16.20 -21.32 -18.99
CA ASN A 117 16.18 -22.43 -19.95
C ASN A 117 14.95 -23.35 -19.80
N GLY A 118 14.01 -23.04 -18.91
CA GLY A 118 12.80 -23.84 -18.66
C GLY A 118 13.04 -25.16 -17.91
N SER A 119 14.25 -25.36 -17.40
CA SER A 119 14.58 -26.51 -16.54
C SER A 119 13.95 -26.38 -15.14
N TYR A 120 14.05 -27.46 -14.35
CA TYR A 120 13.56 -27.48 -12.98
C TYR A 120 14.46 -26.63 -12.09
N PRO A 121 13.89 -25.85 -11.15
CA PRO A 121 14.68 -25.25 -10.09
C PRO A 121 15.45 -26.33 -9.34
N SER A 122 16.73 -26.07 -9.06
CA SER A 122 17.54 -26.96 -8.21
C SER A 122 16.99 -26.98 -6.79
N PRO A 123 17.14 -28.09 -6.04
CA PRO A 123 16.70 -28.15 -4.66
C PRO A 123 17.41 -27.07 -3.82
N VAL A 124 16.62 -26.30 -3.07
CA VAL A 124 17.11 -25.30 -2.13
C VAL A 124 17.61 -26.01 -0.88
N GLU A 125 18.80 -25.62 -0.42
CA GLU A 125 19.38 -26.10 0.84
C GLU A 125 18.78 -25.35 2.05
N GLY A 126 18.72 -26.02 3.20
CA GLY A 126 18.11 -25.48 4.43
C GLY A 126 16.66 -25.90 4.62
N ASP A 127 16.06 -25.40 5.71
CA ASP A 127 14.71 -25.79 6.13
C ASP A 127 13.66 -24.82 5.58
N CYS A 128 12.63 -25.38 4.94
CA CYS A 128 11.43 -24.66 4.58
C CYS A 128 10.56 -24.45 5.83
N THR A 129 10.53 -23.22 6.33
CA THR A 129 9.78 -22.83 7.55
C THR A 129 8.78 -21.72 7.24
N LEU A 130 7.95 -21.35 8.23
CA LEU A 130 6.96 -20.28 8.03
C LEU A 130 7.59 -18.89 7.91
N GLY A 131 8.77 -18.66 8.50
CA GLY A 131 9.39 -17.33 8.54
C GLY A 131 8.42 -16.27 9.06
N GLY A 132 8.19 -15.24 8.25
CA GLY A 132 7.28 -14.12 8.54
C GLY A 132 5.79 -14.43 8.32
N MET A 133 5.43 -15.62 7.84
CA MET A 133 4.02 -16.00 7.65
C MET A 133 3.32 -16.28 8.99
N SER A 134 2.02 -15.98 9.07
CA SER A 134 1.20 -16.28 10.24
C SER A 134 1.12 -17.79 10.50
N ALA A 135 1.19 -18.21 11.76
CA ALA A 135 1.10 -19.61 12.16
C ALA A 135 -0.33 -20.16 12.13
N TYR A 136 -1.30 -19.31 12.43
CA TYR A 136 -2.72 -19.62 12.42
C TYR A 136 -3.48 -18.54 11.68
N VAL A 137 -4.45 -18.94 10.86
CA VAL A 137 -5.26 -18.03 10.03
C VAL A 137 -6.74 -18.40 10.17
N VAL A 138 -7.57 -17.48 10.65
CA VAL A 138 -9.03 -17.61 10.59
C VAL A 138 -9.48 -17.16 9.21
N ASN A 139 -9.99 -18.08 8.40
CA ASN A 139 -10.64 -17.75 7.13
C ASN A 139 -12.02 -17.13 7.40
N ALA A 140 -12.08 -15.82 7.64
CA ALA A 140 -13.31 -15.16 8.09
C ALA A 140 -14.31 -14.99 6.95
N THR A 141 -15.58 -15.25 7.27
CA THR A 141 -16.72 -15.11 6.35
C THR A 141 -17.81 -14.17 6.88
N SER A 142 -17.64 -13.65 8.09
CA SER A 142 -18.62 -12.81 8.78
C SER A 142 -17.95 -11.91 9.83
N ALA A 143 -18.65 -10.86 10.27
CA ALA A 143 -18.20 -10.00 11.38
C ALA A 143 -18.06 -10.79 12.70
N ASP A 144 -18.92 -11.78 12.92
CA ASP A 144 -18.87 -12.67 14.09
C ASP A 144 -17.59 -13.54 14.13
N ASP A 145 -17.13 -14.06 12.98
CA ASP A 145 -15.84 -14.77 12.90
C ASP A 145 -14.69 -13.84 13.33
N VAL A 146 -14.73 -12.58 12.89
CA VAL A 146 -13.74 -11.55 13.25
C VAL A 146 -13.80 -11.24 14.75
N ALA A 147 -15.00 -11.00 15.28
CA ALA A 147 -15.21 -10.70 16.71
C ALA A 147 -14.69 -11.83 17.61
N LYS A 148 -14.99 -13.09 17.27
CA LYS A 148 -14.48 -14.26 17.99
C LYS A 148 -12.95 -14.33 17.93
N ALA A 149 -12.36 -14.11 16.76
CA ALA A 149 -10.91 -14.13 16.58
C ALA A 149 -10.20 -13.03 17.39
N VAL A 150 -10.77 -11.81 17.41
CA VAL A 150 -10.27 -10.68 18.22
C VAL A 150 -10.34 -11.02 19.71
N LYS A 151 -11.48 -11.52 20.20
CA LYS A 151 -11.66 -11.92 21.60
C LYS A 151 -10.69 -13.03 22.01
N PHE A 152 -10.46 -14.01 21.13
CA PHE A 152 -9.50 -15.09 21.36
C PHE A 152 -8.07 -14.57 21.42
N ALA A 153 -7.66 -13.74 20.46
CA ALA A 153 -6.32 -13.16 20.43
C ALA A 153 -6.05 -12.27 21.65
N ALA A 154 -7.02 -11.44 22.06
CA ALA A 154 -6.92 -10.63 23.26
C ALA A 154 -6.77 -11.48 24.53
N LYS A 155 -7.57 -12.55 24.67
CA LYS A 155 -7.54 -13.45 25.84
C LYS A 155 -6.15 -14.06 26.07
N TYR A 156 -5.46 -14.47 25.01
CA TYR A 156 -4.16 -15.16 25.09
C TYR A 156 -2.98 -14.26 24.71
N ASN A 157 -3.21 -12.95 24.57
CA ASN A 157 -2.20 -11.97 24.16
C ASN A 157 -1.42 -12.40 22.89
N LEU A 158 -2.15 -12.90 21.89
CA LEU A 158 -1.54 -13.37 20.64
C LEU A 158 -1.11 -12.19 19.77
N ARG A 159 -0.04 -12.36 18.99
CA ARG A 159 0.33 -11.42 17.93
C ARG A 159 -0.75 -11.44 16.85
N PHE A 160 -1.71 -10.52 16.96
CA PHE A 160 -2.84 -10.46 16.03
C PHE A 160 -2.47 -9.74 14.74
N ARG A 161 -2.92 -10.26 13.59
CA ARG A 161 -2.77 -9.63 12.28
C ARG A 161 -4.06 -9.69 11.50
N VAL A 162 -4.28 -8.69 10.65
CA VAL A 162 -5.38 -8.71 9.69
C VAL A 162 -4.79 -8.77 8.30
N LYS A 163 -5.15 -9.82 7.55
CA LYS A 163 -4.80 -9.95 6.14
C LYS A 163 -6.05 -9.84 5.29
N ASN A 164 -6.02 -8.93 4.32
CA ASN A 164 -6.98 -8.94 3.22
C ASN A 164 -6.39 -9.74 2.05
N SER A 165 -5.82 -9.06 1.06
CA SER A 165 -5.21 -9.69 -0.11
C SER A 165 -3.72 -10.02 0.07
N GLY A 166 -3.07 -9.45 1.10
CA GLY A 166 -1.63 -9.61 1.34
C GLY A 166 -0.75 -8.63 0.57
N HIS A 167 -1.31 -7.58 -0.03
CA HIS A 167 -0.59 -6.57 -0.83
C HIS A 167 0.34 -5.63 -0.05
N ASP A 168 0.47 -5.78 1.27
CA ASP A 168 1.14 -4.76 2.08
C ASP A 168 2.66 -4.65 1.80
N TYR A 169 3.13 -3.44 1.52
CA TYR A 169 4.51 -3.17 1.11
C TYR A 169 5.48 -3.17 2.30
N THR A 170 5.01 -3.07 3.54
CA THR A 170 5.84 -3.00 4.77
C THR A 170 5.67 -4.21 5.71
N GLY A 171 4.88 -5.22 5.33
CA GLY A 171 4.67 -6.45 6.07
C GLY A 171 3.64 -6.37 7.21
N ARG A 172 2.77 -5.34 7.22
CA ARG A 172 1.76 -5.10 8.26
C ARG A 172 0.67 -6.18 8.34
N SER A 173 0.50 -6.94 7.27
CA SER A 173 -0.49 -8.03 7.17
C SER A 173 0.07 -9.42 7.48
N SER A 174 1.33 -9.52 7.91
CA SER A 174 2.01 -10.75 8.28
C SER A 174 2.83 -10.57 9.57
N GLY A 175 3.49 -11.63 10.01
CA GLY A 175 4.37 -11.62 11.18
C GLY A 175 4.65 -13.03 11.69
N ALA A 176 5.90 -13.30 12.04
CA ALA A 176 6.30 -14.58 12.60
C ALA A 176 5.46 -14.95 13.83
N GLY A 177 4.94 -16.18 13.84
CA GLY A 177 4.11 -16.71 14.93
C GLY A 177 2.72 -16.07 15.07
N ALA A 178 2.32 -15.18 14.15
CA ALA A 178 1.07 -14.45 14.28
C ALA A 178 -0.17 -15.36 14.19
N PHE A 179 -1.23 -14.92 14.88
CA PHE A 179 -2.59 -15.41 14.71
C PHE A 179 -3.35 -14.36 13.90
N SER A 180 -3.76 -14.70 12.68
CA SER A 180 -4.35 -13.73 11.76
C SER A 180 -5.79 -14.01 11.40
N VAL A 181 -6.50 -12.96 11.02
CA VAL A 181 -7.80 -13.04 10.36
C VAL A 181 -7.62 -12.73 8.89
N TRP A 182 -8.10 -13.61 8.03
CA TRP A 182 -8.10 -13.44 6.59
C TRP A 182 -9.48 -13.02 6.10
N THR A 183 -9.63 -11.78 5.65
CA THR A 183 -10.93 -11.16 5.32
C THR A 183 -11.31 -11.25 3.85
N ARG A 184 -10.49 -11.89 3.00
CA ARG A 184 -10.69 -11.97 1.54
C ARG A 184 -12.06 -12.49 1.11
N TYR A 185 -12.64 -13.42 1.87
CA TYR A 185 -13.92 -14.06 1.53
C TYR A 185 -15.14 -13.34 2.11
N MET A 186 -14.94 -12.16 2.72
CA MET A 186 -16.00 -11.21 3.00
C MET A 186 -16.09 -10.21 1.84
N ASN A 187 -16.43 -10.69 0.63
CA ASN A 187 -16.34 -9.94 -0.63
C ASN A 187 -17.71 -9.65 -1.28
N ASP A 188 -18.78 -9.65 -0.51
CA ASP A 188 -20.10 -9.27 -1.01
C ASP A 188 -20.24 -7.75 -1.11
N ALA A 189 -21.07 -7.28 -2.04
CA ALA A 189 -21.29 -5.85 -2.27
C ALA A 189 -22.70 -5.53 -2.77
N LYS A 190 -23.26 -4.41 -2.34
CA LYS A 190 -24.63 -3.97 -2.64
C LYS A 190 -24.74 -2.45 -2.82
N LEU A 191 -25.54 -2.02 -3.80
CA LEU A 191 -25.90 -0.61 -3.97
C LEU A 191 -26.93 -0.23 -2.91
N GLU A 192 -26.65 0.82 -2.16
CA GLU A 192 -27.59 1.45 -1.23
C GLU A 192 -27.90 2.85 -1.76
N SER A 193 -29.10 3.01 -2.33
CA SER A 193 -29.55 4.31 -2.85
C SER A 193 -30.09 5.20 -1.72
N GLY A 194 -29.78 6.50 -1.82
CA GLY A 194 -30.25 7.49 -0.84
C GLY A 194 -29.75 7.26 0.59
N PHE A 195 -28.60 6.59 0.74
CA PHE A 195 -27.98 6.30 2.03
C PHE A 195 -27.66 7.61 2.78
N LYS A 196 -27.86 7.57 4.10
CA LYS A 196 -27.59 8.68 5.01
C LYS A 196 -26.81 8.14 6.21
N PRO A 197 -25.52 8.47 6.36
CA PRO A 197 -24.76 8.04 7.54
C PRO A 197 -25.34 8.62 8.84
N CYS A 198 -25.99 9.79 8.75
CA CYS A 198 -26.72 10.41 9.85
C CYS A 198 -28.06 10.97 9.38
N SER A 199 -28.99 11.20 10.31
CA SER A 199 -30.29 11.79 10.01
C SER A 199 -30.19 13.17 9.34
N SER A 200 -29.18 13.96 9.69
CA SER A 200 -28.88 15.28 9.13
C SER A 200 -28.09 15.26 7.82
N SER A 201 -27.51 14.13 7.43
CA SER A 201 -26.68 14.03 6.24
C SER A 201 -27.52 14.09 4.96
N LEU A 202 -26.92 14.61 3.90
CA LEU A 202 -27.50 14.53 2.56
C LEU A 202 -27.57 13.07 2.12
N ALA A 203 -28.68 12.70 1.47
CA ALA A 203 -28.83 11.40 0.86
C ALA A 203 -27.82 11.24 -0.29
N GLN A 204 -27.15 10.09 -0.35
CA GLN A 204 -26.16 9.78 -1.38
C GLN A 204 -26.18 8.29 -1.70
N ASP A 205 -25.87 7.94 -2.95
CA ASP A 205 -25.77 6.53 -3.35
C ASP A 205 -24.39 5.99 -3.00
N VAL A 206 -24.36 4.85 -2.32
CA VAL A 206 -23.12 4.21 -1.87
C VAL A 206 -23.10 2.74 -2.21
N LEU A 207 -21.90 2.21 -2.40
CA LEU A 207 -21.65 0.79 -2.40
C LEU A 207 -21.31 0.35 -0.97
N SER A 208 -22.15 -0.49 -0.38
CA SER A 208 -21.78 -1.24 0.82
C SER A 208 -21.01 -2.48 0.37
N ALA A 209 -19.81 -2.69 0.89
CA ALA A 209 -18.91 -3.75 0.46
C ALA A 209 -18.17 -4.36 1.64
N GLY A 210 -18.11 -5.69 1.70
CA GLY A 210 -17.27 -6.38 2.67
C GLY A 210 -15.78 -6.10 2.43
N PRO A 211 -14.91 -6.26 3.45
CA PRO A 211 -13.50 -5.89 3.39
C PRO A 211 -12.72 -6.64 2.32
N GLY A 212 -13.17 -7.82 1.90
CA GLY A 212 -12.51 -8.69 0.92
C GLY A 212 -12.70 -8.31 -0.55
N VAL A 213 -13.44 -7.23 -0.86
CA VAL A 213 -13.63 -6.76 -2.23
C VAL A 213 -12.33 -6.14 -2.77
N ASN A 214 -11.85 -6.65 -3.90
CA ASN A 214 -10.69 -6.12 -4.62
C ASN A 214 -11.08 -5.08 -5.69
N ILE A 215 -10.07 -4.39 -6.23
CA ILE A 215 -10.26 -3.36 -7.27
C ILE A 215 -11.04 -3.88 -8.49
N GLU A 216 -10.71 -5.07 -8.99
CA GLU A 216 -11.42 -5.62 -10.16
C GLU A 216 -12.89 -5.93 -9.87
N GLU A 217 -13.18 -6.46 -8.68
CA GLU A 217 -14.54 -6.79 -8.24
C GLU A 217 -15.33 -5.49 -8.04
N LEU A 218 -14.69 -4.47 -7.46
CA LEU A 218 -15.24 -3.12 -7.27
C LEU A 218 -15.63 -2.45 -8.60
N PHE A 219 -14.76 -2.50 -9.61
CA PHE A 219 -15.01 -1.91 -10.92
C PHE A 219 -16.01 -2.72 -11.74
N ALA A 220 -15.93 -4.05 -11.71
CA ALA A 220 -16.90 -4.93 -12.37
C ALA A 220 -18.31 -4.70 -11.81
N TRP A 221 -18.44 -4.60 -10.49
CA TRP A 221 -19.69 -4.30 -9.82
C TRP A 221 -20.24 -2.93 -10.26
N GLY A 222 -19.39 -1.90 -10.31
CA GLY A 222 -19.79 -0.57 -10.78
C GLY A 222 -20.30 -0.61 -12.22
N GLY A 223 -19.56 -1.28 -13.12
CA GLY A 223 -19.93 -1.42 -14.51
C GLY A 223 -21.26 -2.15 -14.72
N GLN A 224 -21.57 -3.17 -13.91
CA GLN A 224 -22.86 -3.89 -13.97
C GLN A 224 -24.04 -2.99 -13.57
N ASN A 225 -23.83 -2.15 -12.56
CA ASN A 225 -24.84 -1.27 -11.98
C ASN A 225 -24.89 0.14 -12.60
N GLY A 226 -24.04 0.43 -13.59
CA GLY A 226 -24.02 1.73 -14.26
C GLY A 226 -23.52 2.87 -13.39
N VAL A 227 -22.62 2.56 -12.47
CA VAL A 227 -21.98 3.53 -11.58
C VAL A 227 -20.46 3.41 -11.63
N VAL A 228 -19.78 4.47 -11.22
CA VAL A 228 -18.33 4.54 -11.07
C VAL A 228 -18.00 4.52 -9.59
N THR A 229 -16.98 3.73 -9.24
CA THR A 229 -16.39 3.61 -7.91
C THR A 229 -14.92 4.01 -7.97
N ILE A 230 -14.35 4.43 -6.84
CA ILE A 230 -12.97 4.92 -6.75
C ILE A 230 -12.06 3.80 -6.26
N GLY A 231 -11.01 3.50 -7.02
CA GLY A 231 -10.08 2.41 -6.76
C GLY A 231 -8.71 2.66 -7.39
N GLY A 232 -7.73 1.84 -7.03
CA GLY A 232 -6.36 1.88 -7.55
C GLY A 232 -6.20 1.19 -8.91
N PHE A 233 -4.95 0.93 -9.29
CA PHE A 233 -4.61 0.33 -10.58
C PHE A 233 -4.57 -1.20 -10.55
N THR A 234 -4.07 -1.80 -9.47
CA THR A 234 -3.76 -3.24 -9.41
C THR A 234 -4.97 -4.08 -9.04
N THR A 235 -5.27 -5.09 -9.86
CA THR A 235 -6.51 -5.88 -9.87
C THR A 235 -6.88 -6.52 -8.51
N THR A 236 -5.91 -7.12 -7.82
CA THR A 236 -6.10 -7.87 -6.56
C THR A 236 -5.83 -7.05 -5.29
N VAL A 237 -5.60 -5.74 -5.40
CA VAL A 237 -5.51 -4.87 -4.23
C VAL A 237 -6.87 -4.84 -3.55
N GLY A 238 -6.90 -5.03 -2.22
CA GLY A 238 -8.12 -5.01 -1.44
C GLY A 238 -8.68 -3.60 -1.33
N ALA A 239 -9.67 -3.28 -2.17
CA ALA A 239 -10.23 -1.94 -2.32
C ALA A 239 -10.78 -1.40 -1.00
N THR A 240 -11.44 -2.28 -0.24
CA THR A 240 -12.11 -2.01 1.03
C THR A 240 -11.26 -2.33 2.26
N GLY A 241 -9.94 -2.53 2.08
CA GLY A 241 -8.99 -2.80 3.16
C GLY A 241 -7.94 -1.69 3.31
N GLY A 242 -6.67 -2.09 3.37
CA GLY A 242 -5.54 -1.16 3.53
C GLY A 242 -5.52 -0.01 2.52
N TYR A 243 -6.05 -0.21 1.31
CA TYR A 243 -6.17 0.83 0.29
C TYR A 243 -6.93 2.07 0.81
N VAL A 244 -8.20 1.93 1.20
CA VAL A 244 -8.98 3.07 1.76
C VAL A 244 -8.53 3.48 3.16
N LEU A 245 -8.02 2.54 3.96
CA LEU A 245 -7.59 2.84 5.33
C LEU A 245 -6.32 3.70 5.38
N GLY A 246 -5.43 3.57 4.40
CA GLY A 246 -4.18 4.32 4.30
C GLY A 246 -4.22 5.53 3.37
N GLY A 247 -5.29 5.70 2.59
CA GLY A 247 -5.44 6.82 1.64
C GLY A 247 -6.11 6.37 0.35
N GLY A 248 -5.41 5.61 -0.47
CA GLY A 248 -5.96 5.02 -1.69
C GLY A 248 -5.87 5.95 -2.88
N THR A 249 -4.71 5.99 -3.51
CA THR A 249 -4.47 6.74 -4.74
C THR A 249 -4.92 5.96 -5.98
N GLY A 250 -5.40 6.65 -7.02
CA GLY A 250 -5.87 5.98 -8.24
C GLY A 250 -6.26 6.94 -9.38
N PRO A 251 -6.62 6.40 -10.56
CA PRO A 251 -6.84 7.20 -11.77
C PRO A 251 -7.90 8.29 -11.61
N LEU A 252 -8.90 8.06 -10.76
CA LEU A 252 -10.04 8.97 -10.61
C LEU A 252 -9.86 9.96 -9.46
N GLY A 253 -8.74 9.89 -8.72
CA GLY A 253 -8.46 10.79 -7.61
C GLY A 253 -8.54 12.29 -7.94
N PRO A 254 -8.04 12.75 -9.11
CA PRO A 254 -8.18 14.16 -9.52
C PRO A 254 -9.63 14.65 -9.63
N MET A 255 -10.57 13.75 -9.96
CA MET A 255 -11.98 14.07 -10.22
C MET A 255 -12.86 13.91 -8.99
N PHE A 256 -12.58 12.90 -8.15
CA PHE A 256 -13.47 12.49 -7.05
C PHE A 256 -12.80 12.38 -5.68
N GLY A 257 -11.52 12.76 -5.57
CA GLY A 257 -10.73 12.58 -4.36
C GLY A 257 -10.20 11.15 -4.23
N MET A 258 -9.34 10.93 -3.24
CA MET A 258 -8.72 9.61 -3.02
C MET A 258 -9.75 8.61 -2.49
N GLY A 259 -9.41 7.32 -2.44
CA GLY A 259 -10.30 6.27 -1.94
C GLY A 259 -10.83 6.57 -0.53
N VAL A 260 -9.97 7.08 0.35
CA VAL A 260 -10.27 7.51 1.72
C VAL A 260 -11.31 8.63 1.77
N ASP A 261 -11.26 9.56 0.82
CA ASP A 261 -12.17 10.70 0.76
C ASP A 261 -13.59 10.27 0.39
N ASN A 262 -13.73 9.07 -0.18
CA ASN A 262 -14.97 8.49 -0.66
C ASN A 262 -15.66 7.58 0.36
N VAL A 263 -15.02 7.28 1.49
CA VAL A 263 -15.65 6.49 2.54
C VAL A 263 -16.57 7.34 3.39
N VAL A 264 -17.80 6.86 3.57
CA VAL A 264 -18.84 7.54 4.36
C VAL A 264 -19.14 6.85 5.69
N GLN A 265 -18.87 5.55 5.79
CA GLN A 265 -19.09 4.75 6.99
C GLN A 265 -18.25 3.46 6.93
N TYR A 266 -17.82 3.01 8.12
CA TYR A 266 -17.34 1.65 8.35
C TYR A 266 -18.25 0.92 9.33
N GLU A 267 -18.37 -0.39 9.17
CA GLU A 267 -18.66 -1.32 10.26
C GLU A 267 -17.35 -2.01 10.64
N VAL A 268 -17.08 -2.10 11.94
CA VAL A 268 -15.80 -2.57 12.46
C VAL A 268 -15.97 -3.44 13.69
N VAL A 269 -14.97 -4.27 13.98
CA VAL A 269 -14.77 -4.93 15.27
C VAL A 269 -13.62 -4.23 16.00
N THR A 270 -13.87 -3.65 17.17
CA THR A 270 -12.84 -2.99 18.00
C THR A 270 -12.04 -3.98 18.86
N ALA A 271 -11.00 -3.52 19.55
CA ALA A 271 -10.07 -4.39 20.30
C ALA A 271 -10.72 -5.14 21.48
N ASP A 272 -11.86 -4.64 21.98
CA ASP A 272 -12.76 -5.31 22.93
C ASP A 272 -13.60 -6.43 22.28
N GLY A 273 -13.54 -6.57 20.95
CA GLY A 273 -14.27 -7.52 20.15
C GLY A 273 -15.74 -7.17 19.92
N GLU A 274 -16.11 -5.90 20.08
CA GLU A 274 -17.45 -5.39 19.85
C GLU A 274 -17.62 -4.83 18.43
N GLU A 275 -18.77 -5.09 17.81
CA GLU A 275 -19.14 -4.53 16.51
C GLU A 275 -19.63 -3.08 16.65
N LYS A 276 -19.07 -2.16 15.87
CA LYS A 276 -19.39 -0.73 15.93
C LYS A 276 -19.58 -0.13 14.55
N ILE A 277 -20.51 0.82 14.46
CA ILE A 277 -20.65 1.72 13.33
C ILE A 277 -19.75 2.93 13.55
N VAL A 278 -19.00 3.30 12.52
CA VAL A 278 -18.01 4.38 12.56
C VAL A 278 -18.24 5.30 11.37
N ASN A 279 -18.73 6.52 11.62
CA ASN A 279 -19.06 7.51 10.59
C ASN A 279 -18.97 8.95 11.13
N GLU A 280 -19.44 9.93 10.37
CA GLU A 280 -19.37 11.35 10.72
C GLU A 280 -20.22 11.77 11.94
N CYS A 281 -21.06 10.89 12.48
CA CYS A 281 -21.87 11.17 13.68
C CYS A 281 -21.65 10.19 14.83
N THR A 282 -21.18 8.97 14.54
CA THR A 282 -20.99 7.89 15.53
C THR A 282 -19.53 7.45 15.52
N ASN A 283 -18.86 7.47 16.67
CA ASN A 283 -17.42 7.17 16.79
C ASN A 283 -16.55 8.04 15.86
N GLN A 284 -16.79 9.35 15.87
CA GLN A 284 -16.23 10.31 14.90
C GLN A 284 -14.68 10.35 14.89
N ASP A 285 -14.05 10.27 16.06
CA ASP A 285 -12.59 10.23 16.14
C ASP A 285 -12.02 8.97 15.50
N LEU A 286 -12.65 7.81 15.74
CA LEU A 286 -12.27 6.56 15.07
C LEU A 286 -12.51 6.64 13.55
N PHE A 287 -13.59 7.30 13.11
CA PHE A 287 -13.86 7.51 11.69
C PHE A 287 -12.82 8.38 11.02
N TRP A 288 -12.36 9.42 11.71
CA TRP A 288 -11.25 10.26 11.26
C TRP A 288 -9.94 9.46 11.20
N ALA A 289 -9.61 8.70 12.25
CA ALA A 289 -8.38 7.93 12.36
C ALA A 289 -8.28 6.80 11.31
N MET A 290 -9.37 6.09 11.03
CA MET A 290 -9.40 5.03 10.02
C MET A 290 -9.39 5.55 8.58
N ARG A 291 -9.57 6.86 8.39
CA ARG A 291 -9.46 7.51 7.08
C ARG A 291 -8.06 8.09 6.89
N GLY A 292 -7.06 7.23 6.74
CA GLY A 292 -5.67 7.58 6.43
C GLY A 292 -4.64 7.09 7.45
N GLY A 293 -5.05 6.77 8.68
CA GLY A 293 -4.17 6.25 9.73
C GLY A 293 -3.88 4.74 9.64
N GLY A 294 -4.44 4.03 8.66
CA GLY A 294 -4.24 2.59 8.47
C GLY A 294 -5.17 1.69 9.32
N GLY A 295 -4.87 0.40 9.33
CA GLY A 295 -5.70 -0.66 9.94
C GLY A 295 -5.44 -0.93 11.43
N THR A 296 -4.74 -0.05 12.14
CA THR A 296 -4.31 -0.26 13.54
C THR A 296 -5.40 0.05 14.59
N PHE A 297 -6.57 0.53 14.18
CA PHE A 297 -7.59 1.00 15.14
C PHE A 297 -8.72 -0.01 15.41
N ALA A 298 -9.13 -0.74 14.36
CA ALA A 298 -10.20 -1.72 14.41
C ALA A 298 -10.15 -2.61 13.15
N VAL A 299 -10.79 -3.78 13.19
CA VAL A 299 -10.91 -4.65 12.02
C VAL A 299 -12.16 -4.28 11.25
N VAL A 300 -12.02 -3.82 10.00
CA VAL A 300 -13.16 -3.51 9.13
C VAL A 300 -13.92 -4.78 8.75
N THR A 301 -15.24 -4.75 8.89
CA THR A 301 -16.17 -5.81 8.45
C THR A 301 -17.09 -5.37 7.33
N ARG A 302 -17.26 -4.05 7.12
CA ARG A 302 -17.92 -3.46 5.95
C ARG A 302 -17.49 -2.01 5.72
N VAL A 303 -17.44 -1.58 4.47
CA VAL A 303 -17.16 -0.20 4.05
C VAL A 303 -18.33 0.31 3.20
N TYR A 304 -18.71 1.57 3.39
CA TYR A 304 -19.67 2.27 2.55
C TYR A 304 -18.92 3.34 1.76
N ILE A 305 -18.83 3.17 0.44
CA ILE A 305 -18.05 4.02 -0.47
C ILE A 305 -19.02 4.75 -1.41
N ARG A 306 -18.81 6.05 -1.63
CA ARG A 306 -19.60 6.81 -2.60
C ARG A 306 -19.55 6.18 -3.99
N THR A 307 -20.69 6.24 -4.68
CA THR A 307 -20.79 5.89 -6.09
C THR A 307 -21.13 7.12 -6.91
N TYR A 308 -20.71 7.12 -8.18
CA TYR A 308 -20.93 8.21 -9.11
C TYR A 308 -21.67 7.70 -10.35
N PRO A 309 -22.43 8.54 -11.06
CA PRO A 309 -23.02 8.13 -12.34
C PRO A 309 -21.96 7.64 -13.33
N ALA A 310 -22.31 6.64 -14.16
CA ALA A 310 -21.46 6.19 -15.25
C ALA A 310 -20.98 7.35 -16.14
N PHE A 311 -19.71 7.29 -16.55
CA PHE A 311 -19.18 8.22 -17.54
C PHE A 311 -19.89 8.04 -18.89
N LYS A 312 -20.03 9.14 -19.63
CA LYS A 312 -20.50 9.11 -21.02
C LYS A 312 -19.49 8.43 -21.93
N ALA A 313 -18.21 8.73 -21.71
CA ALA A 313 -17.09 8.07 -22.37
C ALA A 313 -15.85 8.08 -21.48
N VAL A 314 -14.91 7.19 -21.76
CA VAL A 314 -13.56 7.19 -21.20
C VAL A 314 -12.59 7.06 -22.37
N ASN A 315 -11.73 8.07 -22.55
CA ASN A 315 -10.61 7.95 -23.47
C ASN A 315 -9.37 7.51 -22.70
N THR A 316 -8.58 6.62 -23.30
CA THR A 316 -7.30 6.16 -22.76
C THR A 316 -6.22 6.37 -23.79
N ILE A 317 -5.02 6.78 -23.37
CA ILE A 317 -3.80 6.69 -24.16
C ILE A 317 -2.87 5.72 -23.44
N ALA A 318 -2.39 4.69 -24.11
CA ALA A 318 -1.45 3.75 -23.50
C ALA A 318 -0.44 3.20 -24.51
N GLY A 319 0.73 2.83 -24.00
CA GLY A 319 1.77 2.14 -24.77
C GLY A 319 3.15 2.39 -24.20
N GLN A 320 4.17 2.06 -25.00
CA GLN A 320 5.58 2.23 -24.64
C GLN A 320 6.25 3.20 -25.61
N ILE A 321 7.29 3.89 -25.16
CA ILE A 321 8.18 4.68 -26.03
C ILE A 321 9.60 4.15 -25.80
N ALA A 322 10.18 3.54 -26.83
CA ALA A 322 11.53 3.00 -26.77
C ALA A 322 12.52 3.98 -27.39
N CYS A 323 13.67 4.20 -26.75
CA CYS A 323 14.71 5.10 -27.25
C CYS A 323 16.00 4.34 -27.57
N ALA A 324 16.68 4.72 -28.65
CA ALA A 324 17.86 4.03 -29.15
C ALA A 324 19.12 4.25 -28.31
N ASN A 325 19.17 5.32 -27.51
CA ASN A 325 20.31 5.66 -26.67
C ASN A 325 19.90 6.57 -25.50
N TYR A 326 20.83 6.77 -24.58
CA TYR A 326 20.62 7.58 -23.38
C TYR A 326 20.31 9.06 -23.66
N SER A 327 20.87 9.65 -24.73
CA SER A 327 20.59 11.05 -25.08
C SER A 327 19.12 11.23 -25.48
N ALA A 328 18.60 10.35 -26.34
CA ALA A 328 17.20 10.36 -26.76
C ALA A 328 16.27 10.05 -25.57
N TYR A 329 16.66 9.10 -24.71
CA TYR A 329 15.97 8.81 -23.45
C TYR A 329 15.88 10.04 -22.54
N SER A 330 17.01 10.74 -22.34
CA SER A 330 17.05 11.93 -21.49
C SER A 330 16.14 13.05 -22.00
N GLU A 331 16.12 13.26 -23.32
CA GLU A 331 15.20 14.19 -23.95
C GLU A 331 13.73 13.79 -23.76
N LEU A 332 13.41 12.50 -23.92
CA LEU A 332 12.07 11.96 -23.67
C LEU A 332 11.63 12.22 -22.22
N ILE A 333 12.47 11.91 -21.22
CA ILE A 333 12.16 12.14 -19.81
C ILE A 333 11.91 13.62 -19.55
N GLY A 334 12.75 14.51 -20.07
CA GLY A 334 12.56 15.95 -19.93
C GLY A 334 11.19 16.41 -20.45
N ARG A 335 10.80 15.92 -21.63
CA ARG A 335 9.52 16.24 -22.28
C ARG A 335 8.32 15.62 -21.56
N LEU A 336 8.44 14.39 -21.06
CA LEU A 336 7.39 13.74 -20.27
C LEU A 336 7.12 14.53 -18.98
N VAL A 337 8.17 14.90 -18.26
CA VAL A 337 8.06 15.69 -17.02
C VAL A 337 7.42 17.06 -17.30
N ASP A 338 7.74 17.72 -18.41
CA ASP A 338 7.09 18.98 -18.82
C ASP A 338 5.63 18.81 -19.22
N LEU A 339 5.25 17.61 -19.68
CA LEU A 339 3.90 17.31 -20.16
C LEU A 339 2.88 17.13 -19.03
N GLN A 340 3.34 16.88 -17.80
CA GLN A 340 2.46 16.58 -16.66
C GLN A 340 1.45 17.70 -16.37
N LEU A 341 1.90 18.96 -16.35
CA LEU A 341 1.03 20.10 -16.08
C LEU A 341 0.02 20.36 -17.22
N PRO A 342 0.42 20.39 -18.52
CA PRO A 342 -0.53 20.42 -19.64
C PRO A 342 -1.57 19.29 -19.59
N MET A 343 -1.15 18.05 -19.31
CA MET A 343 -2.05 16.91 -19.18
C MET A 343 -3.07 17.12 -18.06
N ARG A 344 -2.60 17.56 -16.89
CA ARG A 344 -3.48 17.88 -15.75
C ARG A 344 -4.52 18.93 -16.12
N ASN A 345 -4.10 20.02 -16.78
CA ASN A 345 -4.97 21.12 -17.17
C ASN A 345 -6.02 20.69 -18.21
N ALA A 346 -5.71 19.69 -19.03
CA ALA A 346 -6.65 19.08 -19.97
C ALA A 346 -7.56 18.01 -19.34
N GLY A 347 -7.45 17.76 -18.02
CA GLY A 347 -8.28 16.79 -17.29
C GLY A 347 -7.76 15.35 -17.35
N HIS A 348 -6.55 15.14 -17.86
CA HIS A 348 -5.94 13.81 -17.88
C HIS A 348 -5.44 13.43 -16.49
N THR A 349 -5.72 12.20 -16.09
CA THR A 349 -4.91 11.47 -15.11
C THR A 349 -3.87 10.63 -15.86
N ALA A 350 -2.80 10.24 -15.18
CA ALA A 350 -1.77 9.40 -15.75
C ALA A 350 -1.06 8.56 -14.68
N CYS A 351 -0.50 7.44 -15.12
CA CYS A 351 0.50 6.67 -14.41
C CYS A 351 1.58 6.30 -15.41
N GLU A 352 2.81 6.74 -15.15
CA GLU A 352 3.90 6.67 -16.10
C GLU A 352 5.10 6.03 -15.42
N GLN A 353 5.48 4.83 -15.87
CA GLN A 353 6.78 4.27 -15.55
C GLN A 353 7.76 4.86 -16.56
N LEU A 354 8.43 5.93 -16.17
CA LEU A 354 9.21 6.79 -17.06
C LEU A 354 10.25 5.95 -17.82
N GLY A 355 10.13 5.93 -19.15
CA GLY A 355 10.98 5.14 -20.06
C GLY A 355 10.46 3.77 -20.50
N ILE A 356 9.34 3.30 -19.93
CA ILE A 356 8.87 1.93 -20.12
C ILE A 356 7.41 1.92 -20.55
N VAL A 357 6.53 2.55 -19.77
CA VAL A 357 5.08 2.50 -19.96
C VAL A 357 4.47 3.86 -19.69
N LEU A 358 3.57 4.27 -20.58
CA LEU A 358 2.71 5.42 -20.37
C LEU A 358 1.25 4.98 -20.34
N LEU A 359 0.52 5.46 -19.35
CA LEU A 359 -0.93 5.41 -19.29
C LEU A 359 -1.46 6.81 -19.01
N SER A 360 -2.42 7.25 -19.81
CA SER A 360 -3.24 8.41 -19.54
C SER A 360 -4.72 8.07 -19.70
N VAL A 361 -5.55 8.62 -18.83
CA VAL A 361 -7.00 8.43 -18.86
C VAL A 361 -7.72 9.78 -18.79
N LEU A 362 -8.73 9.95 -19.62
CA LEU A 362 -9.58 11.13 -19.71
C LEU A 362 -11.07 10.70 -19.69
N PRO A 363 -11.70 10.72 -18.51
CA PRO A 363 -13.13 10.44 -18.36
C PRO A 363 -13.99 11.65 -18.74
N PHE A 364 -15.16 11.40 -19.33
CA PHE A 364 -16.16 12.41 -19.69
C PHE A 364 -17.45 12.18 -18.90
N THR A 365 -17.76 13.08 -17.96
CA THR A 365 -18.97 13.03 -17.13
C THR A 365 -20.18 13.65 -17.84
N ASN A 366 -19.99 14.80 -18.50
CA ASN A 366 -21.02 15.56 -19.23
C ASN A 366 -20.51 16.04 -20.60
N GLY A 367 -21.43 16.37 -21.52
CA GLY A 367 -21.09 16.94 -22.84
C GLY A 367 -20.70 15.91 -23.91
N THR A 368 -20.19 16.39 -25.05
CA THR A 368 -19.72 15.54 -26.16
C THR A 368 -18.29 15.08 -25.89
N SER A 369 -18.07 13.76 -25.91
CA SER A 369 -16.73 13.17 -25.80
C SER A 369 -15.86 13.53 -27.00
N GLN A 370 -14.56 13.71 -26.79
CA GLN A 370 -13.60 13.92 -27.87
C GLN A 370 -13.31 12.60 -28.60
N ASN A 371 -12.98 12.69 -29.90
CA ASN A 371 -12.44 11.55 -30.64
C ASN A 371 -11.11 11.10 -29.99
N PRO A 372 -10.84 9.79 -29.84
CA PRO A 372 -9.59 9.31 -29.25
C PRO A 372 -8.32 9.85 -29.93
N ASN A 373 -8.32 10.08 -31.24
CA ASN A 373 -7.18 10.68 -31.95
C ASN A 373 -6.94 12.15 -31.58
N GLU A 374 -8.01 12.89 -31.24
CA GLU A 374 -7.87 14.25 -30.70
C GLU A 374 -7.25 14.21 -29.31
N THR A 375 -7.65 13.26 -28.47
CA THR A 375 -7.05 13.06 -27.14
C THR A 375 -5.55 12.74 -27.25
N LEU A 376 -5.11 11.97 -28.25
CA LEU A 376 -3.68 11.68 -28.47
C LEU A 376 -2.83 12.92 -28.79
N LYS A 377 -3.41 14.01 -29.30
CA LYS A 377 -2.65 15.20 -29.70
C LYS A 377 -1.91 15.86 -28.55
N ILE A 378 -2.36 15.68 -27.31
CA ILE A 378 -1.63 16.19 -26.15
C ILE A 378 -0.23 15.55 -26.02
N MET A 379 -0.05 14.33 -26.51
CA MET A 379 1.22 13.60 -26.46
C MET A 379 2.20 14.01 -27.54
N GLN A 380 1.85 14.91 -28.47
CA GLN A 380 2.72 15.33 -29.56
C GLN A 380 4.16 15.67 -29.15
N PRO A 381 4.42 16.34 -27.99
CA PRO A 381 5.78 16.61 -27.55
C PRO A 381 6.66 15.37 -27.37
N VAL A 382 6.07 14.19 -27.11
CA VAL A 382 6.78 12.93 -26.85
C VAL A 382 6.63 11.88 -27.97
N LEU A 383 5.74 12.09 -28.95
CA LEU A 383 5.56 11.16 -30.06
C LEU A 383 6.72 11.15 -31.05
N ASN A 384 7.40 12.30 -31.20
CA ASN A 384 8.41 12.53 -32.24
C ASN A 384 9.79 12.90 -31.67
N VAL A 385 10.15 12.37 -30.50
CA VAL A 385 11.49 12.58 -29.93
C VAL A 385 12.53 11.90 -30.83
N PRO A 386 13.54 12.63 -31.35
CA PRO A 386 14.56 12.04 -32.22
C PRO A 386 15.24 10.84 -31.57
N GLY A 387 15.28 9.71 -32.28
CA GLY A 387 15.87 8.47 -31.75
C GLY A 387 14.96 7.66 -30.82
N CYS A 388 13.69 8.07 -30.64
CA CYS A 388 12.67 7.27 -29.94
C CYS A 388 11.54 6.85 -30.88
N GLN A 389 10.95 5.69 -30.61
CA GLN A 389 9.81 5.13 -31.34
C GLN A 389 8.62 5.00 -30.41
N SER A 390 7.50 5.64 -30.76
CA SER A 390 6.28 5.60 -29.97
C SER A 390 5.32 4.48 -30.36
N GLY A 391 4.98 3.65 -29.38
CA GLY A 391 3.91 2.67 -29.41
C GLY A 391 2.58 3.16 -28.83
N LEU A 392 2.44 4.47 -28.54
CA LEU A 392 1.23 4.99 -27.90
C LEU A 392 -0.01 4.87 -28.80
N ARG A 393 -1.13 4.44 -28.22
CA ARG A 393 -2.42 4.31 -28.90
C ARG A 393 -3.53 4.91 -28.04
N ALA A 394 -4.48 5.56 -28.69
CA ALA A 394 -5.68 6.06 -28.04
C ALA A 394 -6.88 5.14 -28.31
N ARG A 395 -7.73 4.96 -27.30
CA ARG A 395 -8.99 4.21 -27.39
C ARG A 395 -10.10 4.96 -26.67
N GLN A 396 -11.35 4.69 -27.04
CA GLN A 396 -12.53 5.24 -26.40
C GLN A 396 -13.47 4.10 -25.99
N PHE A 397 -14.02 4.23 -24.80
CA PHE A 397 -15.02 3.34 -24.21
C PHE A 397 -16.28 4.14 -23.90
N THR A 398 -17.46 3.59 -24.13
CA THR A 398 -18.75 4.28 -23.93
C THR A 398 -19.77 3.34 -23.29
N GLY A 399 -20.92 3.86 -22.90
CA GLY A 399 -21.97 3.08 -22.25
C GLY A 399 -21.79 2.97 -20.74
N LYS A 400 -22.72 2.26 -20.10
CA LYS A 400 -22.83 2.22 -18.62
C LYS A 400 -21.61 1.59 -17.93
N SER A 401 -20.84 0.77 -18.64
CA SER A 401 -19.68 0.05 -18.13
C SER A 401 -18.36 0.65 -18.60
N SER A 402 -18.38 1.81 -19.25
CA SER A 402 -17.22 2.44 -19.90
C SER A 402 -15.96 2.51 -19.03
N TRP A 403 -16.11 2.76 -17.73
CA TRP A 403 -15.00 2.75 -16.78
C TRP A 403 -14.36 1.36 -16.62
N ASN A 404 -15.17 0.34 -16.31
CA ASN A 404 -14.70 -1.03 -16.18
C ASN A 404 -14.11 -1.56 -17.50
N ASP A 405 -14.73 -1.22 -18.63
CA ASP A 405 -14.28 -1.66 -19.94
C ASP A 405 -12.91 -1.05 -20.30
N ALA A 406 -12.72 0.24 -20.00
CA ALA A 406 -11.41 0.90 -20.13
C ALA A 406 -10.36 0.28 -19.20
N TYR A 407 -10.76 -0.06 -17.97
CA TYR A 407 -9.89 -0.69 -17.00
C TYR A 407 -9.37 -2.04 -17.49
N GLN A 408 -10.28 -2.95 -17.84
CA GLN A 408 -9.97 -4.31 -18.27
C GLN A 408 -9.21 -4.33 -19.61
N ALA A 409 -9.59 -3.46 -20.55
CA ALA A 409 -9.03 -3.50 -21.90
C ALA A 409 -7.72 -2.73 -22.07
N VAL A 410 -7.37 -1.81 -21.15
CA VAL A 410 -6.20 -0.94 -21.28
C VAL A 410 -5.44 -0.76 -19.97
N ILE A 411 -6.09 -0.25 -18.91
CA ILE A 411 -5.40 0.16 -17.68
C ILE A 411 -4.71 -1.03 -17.01
N TRP A 412 -5.43 -2.11 -16.73
CA TRP A 412 -4.83 -3.27 -16.08
C TRP A 412 -3.74 -3.93 -16.94
N PRO A 413 -3.97 -4.24 -18.24
CA PRO A 413 -2.94 -4.82 -19.09
C PRO A 413 -1.63 -4.01 -19.15
N ILE A 414 -1.72 -2.68 -19.14
CA ILE A 414 -0.54 -1.82 -19.25
C ILE A 414 0.22 -1.69 -17.92
N VAL A 415 -0.47 -1.58 -16.78
CA VAL A 415 0.19 -1.44 -15.46
C VAL A 415 0.70 -2.77 -14.90
N ARG A 416 0.12 -3.91 -15.33
CA ARG A 416 0.50 -5.25 -14.86
C ARG A 416 2.00 -5.53 -14.98
N THR A 417 2.69 -4.94 -15.96
CA THR A 417 4.14 -5.14 -16.13
C THR A 417 4.96 -4.55 -14.98
N GLY A 418 4.47 -3.47 -14.35
CA GLY A 418 5.08 -2.85 -13.17
C GLY A 418 4.57 -3.41 -11.84
N SER A 419 3.38 -4.02 -11.81
CA SER A 419 2.74 -4.56 -10.60
C SER A 419 3.14 -6.03 -10.32
N ARG A 420 4.44 -6.31 -10.23
CA ARG A 420 4.96 -7.67 -9.93
C ARG A 420 4.68 -8.09 -8.49
N VAL A 421 4.38 -9.37 -8.28
CA VAL A 421 4.21 -10.01 -6.96
C VAL A 421 4.98 -11.33 -6.91
N GLY A 422 5.01 -12.00 -5.77
CA GLY A 422 5.81 -13.23 -5.58
C GLY A 422 7.32 -12.98 -5.58
N VAL A 423 7.70 -11.72 -5.39
CA VAL A 423 9.06 -11.20 -5.44
C VAL A 423 9.35 -10.39 -4.18
N ASN A 424 10.63 -10.10 -3.94
CA ASN A 424 11.03 -9.19 -2.88
C ASN A 424 11.00 -7.75 -3.41
N LEU A 425 10.50 -6.82 -2.60
CA LEU A 425 10.35 -5.41 -2.96
C LEU A 425 10.82 -4.53 -1.81
N ALA A 426 11.66 -3.55 -2.13
CA ALA A 426 11.89 -2.35 -1.32
C ALA A 426 11.45 -1.14 -2.15
N ASP A 427 10.36 -0.50 -1.76
CA ASP A 427 9.77 0.63 -2.46
C ASP A 427 9.83 1.90 -1.61
N PHE A 428 9.84 3.07 -2.23
CA PHE A 428 9.74 4.33 -1.52
C PHE A 428 8.94 5.30 -2.35
N SER A 429 8.28 6.21 -1.66
CA SER A 429 7.44 7.18 -2.34
C SER A 429 7.59 8.60 -1.83
N ARG A 430 7.22 9.56 -2.69
CA ARG A 430 7.21 11.00 -2.36
C ARG A 430 6.05 11.72 -3.01
N LEU A 431 5.66 12.83 -2.39
CA LEU A 431 4.66 13.74 -2.95
C LEU A 431 5.33 14.83 -3.78
N ILE A 432 4.71 15.13 -4.93
CA ILE A 432 5.04 16.30 -5.73
C ILE A 432 3.97 17.34 -5.47
N SER A 433 4.33 18.45 -4.85
CA SER A 433 3.38 19.52 -4.54
C SER A 433 3.06 20.40 -5.75
N TYR A 434 1.95 21.13 -5.69
CA TYR A 434 1.65 22.18 -6.67
C TYR A 434 2.68 23.32 -6.66
N GLU A 435 3.37 23.56 -5.54
CA GLU A 435 4.47 24.53 -5.49
C GLU A 435 5.69 24.01 -6.28
N LEU A 436 6.00 22.72 -6.16
CA LEU A 436 7.11 22.08 -6.85
C LEU A 436 6.88 22.09 -8.37
N ILE A 437 5.71 21.61 -8.83
CA ILE A 437 5.40 21.49 -10.26
C ILE A 437 5.38 22.84 -11.00
N ASN A 438 5.09 23.93 -10.29
CA ASN A 438 5.06 25.29 -10.86
C ASN A 438 6.41 26.03 -10.74
N SER A 439 7.45 25.40 -10.18
CA SER A 439 8.77 26.00 -10.03
C SER A 439 9.76 25.43 -11.04
N GLU A 440 10.21 26.25 -12.00
CA GLU A 440 11.22 25.84 -12.99
C GLU A 440 12.48 25.25 -12.34
N LYS A 441 12.97 25.89 -11.27
CA LYS A 441 14.15 25.42 -10.52
C LYS A 441 13.91 24.05 -9.90
N ARG A 442 12.77 23.84 -9.23
CA ARG A 442 12.49 22.55 -8.57
C ARG A 442 12.19 21.45 -9.59
N MET A 443 11.51 21.78 -10.68
CA MET A 443 11.27 20.86 -11.79
C MET A 443 12.56 20.44 -12.50
N LYS A 444 13.54 21.34 -12.62
CA LYS A 444 14.89 20.97 -13.08
C LYS A 444 15.52 19.92 -12.15
N GLY A 445 15.43 20.13 -10.84
CA GLY A 445 15.92 19.16 -9.85
C GLY A 445 15.20 17.80 -9.91
N ALA A 446 13.88 17.79 -10.15
CA ALA A 446 13.13 16.54 -10.36
C ALA A 446 13.59 15.78 -11.61
N LYS A 447 13.83 16.48 -12.73
CA LYS A 447 14.38 15.86 -13.95
C LYS A 447 15.78 15.31 -13.72
N GLU A 448 16.65 16.08 -13.07
CA GLU A 448 18.00 15.65 -12.74
C GLU A 448 17.98 14.41 -11.82
N TYR A 449 17.08 14.37 -10.83
CA TYR A 449 16.89 13.20 -9.98
C TYR A 449 16.54 11.95 -10.80
N ILE A 450 15.51 12.03 -11.64
CA ILE A 450 15.05 10.89 -12.46
C ILE A 450 16.17 10.39 -13.38
N LEU A 451 16.92 11.30 -14.01
CA LEU A 451 18.00 10.94 -14.93
C LEU A 451 19.24 10.36 -14.22
N ASN A 452 19.42 10.64 -12.93
CA ASN A 452 20.55 10.14 -12.14
C ASN A 452 20.24 8.85 -11.38
N LEU A 453 19.01 8.30 -11.50
CA LEU A 453 18.70 6.99 -10.95
C LEU A 453 19.53 5.90 -11.63
N PRO A 454 19.89 4.82 -10.92
CA PRO A 454 20.45 3.64 -11.56
C PRO A 454 19.53 3.14 -12.68
N HIS A 455 20.11 2.68 -13.80
CA HIS A 455 19.35 2.32 -15.01
C HIS A 455 18.31 1.19 -14.76
N ASP A 456 18.55 0.34 -13.78
CA ASP A 456 17.67 -0.77 -13.37
C ASP A 456 16.62 -0.38 -12.33
N VAL A 457 16.65 0.85 -11.81
CA VAL A 457 15.68 1.37 -10.84
C VAL A 457 14.59 2.14 -11.58
N PRO A 458 13.35 1.62 -11.64
CA PRO A 458 12.24 2.32 -12.26
C PRO A 458 11.84 3.58 -11.47
N PHE A 459 11.32 4.58 -12.17
CA PHE A 459 10.64 5.71 -11.57
C PHE A 459 9.19 5.76 -12.08
N ILE A 460 8.24 5.78 -11.16
CA ILE A 460 6.81 5.82 -11.47
C ILE A 460 6.28 7.20 -11.10
N TRP A 461 5.74 7.93 -12.07
CA TRP A 461 5.05 9.20 -11.86
C TRP A 461 3.54 8.99 -11.95
N GLN A 462 2.80 9.34 -10.90
CA GLN A 462 1.35 9.15 -10.82
C GLN A 462 0.60 10.48 -10.64
N ASN A 463 -0.11 10.90 -11.69
CA ASN A 463 -1.05 12.03 -11.67
C ASN A 463 -2.43 11.60 -11.15
N THR A 464 -2.44 11.07 -9.93
CA THR A 464 -3.57 10.34 -9.34
C THR A 464 -4.17 11.05 -8.13
N VAL A 465 -3.64 12.22 -7.80
CA VAL A 465 -4.15 13.15 -6.79
C VAL A 465 -4.29 14.54 -7.39
N GLY A 466 -5.18 15.39 -6.88
CA GLY A 466 -5.28 16.76 -7.38
C GLY A 466 -6.52 17.51 -6.94
N GLU A 467 -7.20 18.18 -7.87
CA GLU A 467 -8.21 19.21 -7.56
C GLU A 467 -9.31 18.76 -6.60
N ALA A 468 -9.88 17.56 -6.78
CA ALA A 468 -10.88 17.06 -5.85
C ALA A 468 -10.30 16.79 -4.45
N THR A 469 -9.12 16.19 -4.36
CA THR A 469 -8.37 15.98 -3.10
C THR A 469 -8.04 17.30 -2.41
N LYS A 470 -7.69 18.36 -3.17
CA LYS A 470 -7.32 19.69 -2.67
C LYS A 470 -8.49 20.49 -2.09
N LYS A 471 -9.72 20.23 -2.55
CA LYS A 471 -10.94 20.87 -2.04
C LYS A 471 -11.37 20.35 -0.67
N ILE A 472 -10.81 19.22 -0.24
CA ILE A 472 -11.12 18.61 1.05
C ILE A 472 -10.21 19.22 2.11
N SER A 473 -10.79 19.55 3.26
CA SER A 473 -10.03 20.15 4.36
C SER A 473 -8.91 19.20 4.85
N PRO A 474 -7.70 19.70 5.16
CA PRO A 474 -6.60 18.87 5.68
C PRO A 474 -6.94 18.10 6.96
N ASP A 475 -7.91 18.57 7.75
CA ASP A 475 -8.37 17.93 8.99
C ASP A 475 -9.57 16.99 8.79
N ALA A 476 -10.13 16.89 7.57
CA ALA A 476 -11.31 16.05 7.31
C ALA A 476 -11.03 14.54 7.46
N THR A 477 -9.77 14.16 7.28
CA THR A 477 -9.26 12.79 7.35
C THR A 477 -7.93 12.78 8.08
N SER A 478 -7.41 11.63 8.46
CA SER A 478 -6.10 11.51 9.11
C SER A 478 -4.91 11.31 8.17
N MET A 479 -5.16 11.18 6.86
CA MET A 479 -4.11 11.17 5.84
C MET A 479 -3.15 12.36 5.99
N HIS A 480 -1.86 12.18 5.66
CA HIS A 480 -0.86 13.26 5.76
C HIS A 480 -1.37 14.56 5.10
N PRO A 481 -1.33 15.72 5.79
CA PRO A 481 -1.92 16.98 5.28
C PRO A 481 -1.42 17.40 3.89
N ASP A 482 -0.15 17.15 3.57
CA ASP A 482 0.46 17.49 2.27
C ASP A 482 -0.22 16.85 1.06
N TRP A 483 -0.97 15.76 1.23
CA TRP A 483 -1.81 15.22 0.16
C TRP A 483 -2.84 16.22 -0.36
N ARG A 484 -3.28 17.18 0.46
CA ARG A 484 -4.19 18.25 0.03
C ARG A 484 -3.52 19.28 -0.89
N ASN A 485 -2.19 19.30 -0.94
CA ASN A 485 -1.40 20.13 -1.87
C ASN A 485 -0.61 19.30 -2.89
N ALA A 486 -0.85 18.00 -2.97
CA ALA A 486 -0.16 17.12 -3.90
C ALA A 486 -0.72 17.28 -5.33
N PHE A 487 0.17 17.56 -6.26
CA PHE A 487 -0.07 17.49 -7.71
C PHE A 487 0.06 16.06 -8.21
N ALA A 488 1.10 15.36 -7.76
CA ALA A 488 1.37 13.98 -8.14
C ALA A 488 2.00 13.22 -6.97
N PHE A 489 2.09 11.92 -7.18
CA PHE A 489 2.68 10.94 -6.31
C PHE A 489 3.73 10.17 -7.11
N VAL A 490 4.86 9.81 -6.50
CA VAL A 490 5.92 9.06 -7.19
C VAL A 490 6.38 7.86 -6.38
N ASP A 491 6.69 6.76 -7.06
CA ASP A 491 7.26 5.53 -6.50
C ASP A 491 8.58 5.18 -7.17
N VAL A 492 9.48 4.59 -6.39
CA VAL A 492 10.80 4.16 -6.85
C VAL A 492 11.10 2.75 -6.34
N PRO A 493 10.56 1.70 -7.00
CA PRO A 493 10.68 0.33 -6.54
C PRO A 493 12.04 -0.28 -6.82
N THR A 494 12.59 -1.02 -5.85
CA THR A 494 13.79 -1.84 -5.99
C THR A 494 13.42 -3.31 -5.77
N PHE A 495 13.47 -4.11 -6.84
CA PHE A 495 13.13 -5.53 -6.77
C PHE A 495 14.35 -6.38 -6.37
N GLY A 496 14.15 -7.28 -5.41
CA GLY A 496 15.16 -8.22 -4.92
C GLY A 496 15.05 -9.62 -5.56
N PRO A 497 16.13 -10.41 -5.56
CA PRO A 497 16.08 -11.83 -5.94
C PRO A 497 15.19 -12.62 -4.96
N TRP A 498 14.66 -13.78 -5.34
CA TRP A 498 13.74 -14.58 -4.50
C TRP A 498 14.23 -14.86 -3.07
N SER A 499 15.54 -14.95 -2.86
CA SER A 499 16.18 -15.22 -1.55
C SER A 499 16.19 -14.03 -0.58
N GLY A 500 15.64 -12.88 -0.99
CA GLY A 500 15.58 -11.67 -0.18
C GLY A 500 16.23 -10.47 -0.85
N VAL A 501 15.93 -9.26 -0.36
CA VAL A 501 16.61 -8.03 -0.82
C VAL A 501 18.05 -8.04 -0.31
N THR A 502 19.02 -7.83 -1.19
CA THR A 502 20.45 -7.85 -0.82
C THR A 502 20.87 -6.56 -0.09
N ALA A 503 21.97 -6.62 0.66
CA ALA A 503 22.54 -5.43 1.32
C ALA A 503 22.84 -4.29 0.33
N ALA A 504 23.43 -4.60 -0.84
CA ALA A 504 23.72 -3.62 -1.88
C ALA A 504 22.44 -2.96 -2.46
N GLN A 505 21.36 -3.74 -2.59
CA GLN A 505 20.06 -3.20 -3.01
C GLN A 505 19.46 -2.30 -1.94
N LEU A 506 19.58 -2.65 -0.66
CA LEU A 506 19.15 -1.79 0.45
C LEU A 506 19.97 -0.50 0.55
N GLU A 507 21.28 -0.54 0.31
CA GLU A 507 22.13 0.64 0.22
C GLU A 507 21.71 1.56 -0.94
N THR A 508 21.41 0.96 -2.09
CA THR A 508 20.91 1.69 -3.27
C THR A 508 19.56 2.35 -2.96
N ALA A 509 18.62 1.58 -2.41
CA ALA A 509 17.32 2.06 -1.95
C ALA A 509 17.45 3.24 -0.96
N GLN A 510 18.35 3.14 0.02
CA GLN A 510 18.60 4.22 0.97
C GLN A 510 19.13 5.49 0.27
N ALA A 511 20.09 5.36 -0.65
CA ALA A 511 20.63 6.50 -1.39
C ALA A 511 19.57 7.17 -2.27
N VAL A 512 18.70 6.37 -2.89
CA VAL A 512 17.55 6.83 -3.68
C VAL A 512 16.57 7.62 -2.81
N LEU A 513 16.27 7.13 -1.60
CA LEU A 513 15.39 7.79 -0.62
C LEU A 513 15.97 9.12 -0.12
N ASP A 514 17.25 9.14 0.25
CA ASP A 514 17.93 10.34 0.77
C ASP A 514 17.93 11.46 -0.28
N ASN A 515 18.24 11.11 -1.53
CA ASN A 515 18.21 12.05 -2.66
C ASN A 515 16.79 12.51 -2.99
N ALA A 516 15.80 11.62 -2.94
CA ALA A 516 14.39 11.97 -3.16
C ALA A 516 13.93 13.02 -2.13
N THR A 517 14.34 12.84 -0.87
CA THR A 517 13.97 13.74 0.22
C THR A 517 14.44 15.17 -0.02
N ALA A 518 15.64 15.36 -0.58
CA ALA A 518 16.17 16.67 -0.92
C ALA A 518 15.39 17.38 -2.06
N VAL A 519 14.74 16.61 -2.93
CA VAL A 519 14.05 17.12 -4.13
C VAL A 519 12.55 17.35 -3.86
N PHE A 520 11.91 16.36 -3.24
CA PHE A 520 10.46 16.27 -3.10
C PHE A 520 9.96 16.60 -1.68
N GLY A 521 10.82 16.50 -0.67
CA GLY A 521 10.45 16.63 0.75
C GLY A 521 10.31 15.26 1.43
N THR A 522 9.75 15.24 2.64
CA THR A 522 9.68 14.04 3.49
C THR A 522 8.36 13.28 3.39
N ALA A 523 7.27 13.94 2.99
CA ALA A 523 5.95 13.32 2.93
C ALA A 523 5.94 12.10 2.00
N THR A 524 5.52 10.96 2.54
CA THR A 524 5.48 9.65 1.89
C THR A 524 4.07 9.08 1.93
N TYR A 525 3.77 8.10 1.06
CA TYR A 525 2.50 7.39 1.12
C TYR A 525 2.60 6.21 2.07
N TYR A 526 1.78 6.22 3.12
CA TYR A 526 1.70 5.15 4.11
C TYR A 526 1.58 3.73 3.49
N ASN A 527 0.88 3.56 2.37
CA ASN A 527 0.70 2.23 1.78
C ASN A 527 1.84 1.75 0.87
N GLU A 528 2.62 2.66 0.28
CA GLU A 528 3.66 2.37 -0.71
C GLU A 528 4.96 3.03 -0.23
N ASP A 529 5.62 2.34 0.70
CA ASP A 529 6.91 2.72 1.25
C ASP A 529 7.60 1.47 1.80
N TYR A 530 8.85 1.60 2.23
CA TYR A 530 9.62 0.55 2.84
C TYR A 530 10.23 1.03 4.16
N ILE A 531 10.80 0.10 4.90
CA ILE A 531 11.10 0.27 6.32
C ILE A 531 12.37 1.08 6.60
N LEU A 532 12.89 1.82 5.61
CA LEU A 532 14.10 2.64 5.76
C LEU A 532 13.81 4.04 6.28
N GLU A 533 12.58 4.54 6.17
CA GLU A 533 12.22 5.87 6.67
C GLU A 533 12.29 5.90 8.21
N LYS A 534 13.29 6.61 8.74
CA LYS A 534 13.57 6.68 10.18
C LYS A 534 12.54 7.53 10.90
N ASN A 535 12.09 8.61 10.27
CA ASN A 535 11.10 9.55 10.83
C ASN A 535 9.70 9.24 10.27
N TRP A 536 9.35 7.96 10.18
CA TRP A 536 8.12 7.50 9.53
C TRP A 536 6.85 8.12 10.12
N GLN A 537 6.83 8.48 11.41
CA GLN A 537 5.69 9.18 12.01
C GLN A 537 5.40 10.50 11.30
N GLU A 538 6.46 11.28 11.07
CA GLU A 538 6.38 12.57 10.38
C GLU A 538 6.13 12.34 8.89
N SER A 539 6.92 11.50 8.24
CA SER A 539 6.79 11.27 6.79
C SER A 539 5.43 10.72 6.38
N MET A 540 4.86 9.78 7.16
CA MET A 540 3.60 9.10 6.81
C MET A 540 2.34 9.82 7.32
N PHE A 541 2.43 10.55 8.43
CA PHE A 541 1.25 11.14 9.09
C PHE A 541 1.37 12.64 9.37
N GLY A 542 2.58 13.20 9.36
CA GLY A 542 2.83 14.63 9.58
C GLY A 542 2.25 15.11 10.91
N SER A 543 1.62 16.28 10.89
CA SER A 543 0.99 16.87 12.08
C SER A 543 -0.17 16.06 12.66
N ASN A 544 -0.70 15.07 11.92
CA ASN A 544 -1.81 14.24 12.39
C ASN A 544 -1.36 13.15 13.38
N TYR A 545 -0.06 12.82 13.47
CA TYR A 545 0.42 11.69 14.27
C TYR A 545 0.02 11.77 15.75
N ALA A 546 0.11 12.95 16.37
CA ALA A 546 -0.21 13.12 17.79
C ALA A 546 -1.67 12.77 18.11
N ARG A 547 -2.62 13.25 17.30
CA ARG A 547 -4.05 12.93 17.44
C ARG A 547 -4.33 11.46 17.13
N LEU A 548 -3.70 10.92 16.09
CA LEU A 548 -3.79 9.49 15.76
C LEU A 548 -3.34 8.62 16.94
N LEU A 549 -2.22 8.97 17.58
CA LEU A 549 -1.68 8.24 18.72
C LEU A 549 -2.58 8.31 19.96
N GLU A 550 -3.18 9.48 20.23
CA GLU A 550 -4.16 9.64 21.30
C GLU A 550 -5.36 8.70 21.07
N ILE A 551 -5.95 8.72 19.87
CA ILE A 551 -7.07 7.86 19.51
C ILE A 551 -6.68 6.38 19.62
N LYS A 552 -5.50 6.00 19.11
CA LYS A 552 -4.97 4.63 19.20
C LYS A 552 -4.94 4.14 20.65
N ARG A 553 -4.43 4.95 21.57
CA ARG A 553 -4.34 4.62 23.01
C ARG A 553 -5.72 4.50 23.67
N THR A 554 -6.73 5.19 23.16
CA THR A 554 -8.11 5.08 23.65
C THR A 554 -8.80 3.81 23.14
N VAL A 555 -8.71 3.51 21.83
CA VAL A 555 -9.48 2.42 21.21
C VAL A 555 -8.80 1.05 21.31
N ASP A 556 -7.48 1.03 21.49
CA ASP A 556 -6.68 -0.19 21.66
C ASP A 556 -5.55 0.06 22.69
N PRO A 557 -5.88 0.24 23.98
CA PRO A 557 -4.91 0.54 25.04
C PRO A 557 -3.89 -0.58 25.26
N ASN A 558 -4.21 -1.81 24.87
CA ASN A 558 -3.36 -2.98 25.06
C ASN A 558 -2.47 -3.28 23.85
N GLY A 559 -2.63 -2.57 22.73
CA GLY A 559 -1.84 -2.77 21.52
C GLY A 559 -2.10 -4.12 20.85
N LEU A 560 -3.35 -4.60 20.86
CA LEU A 560 -3.76 -5.82 20.16
C LEU A 560 -3.56 -5.68 18.65
N PHE A 561 -3.98 -4.54 18.09
CA PHE A 561 -3.84 -4.21 16.69
C PHE A 561 -2.52 -3.49 16.45
N ASN A 562 -1.39 -4.18 16.60
CA ASN A 562 -0.07 -3.61 16.31
C ASN A 562 0.48 -4.13 14.97
N CYS A 563 1.29 -3.31 14.30
CA CYS A 563 1.96 -3.65 13.07
C CYS A 563 3.16 -2.71 12.83
N ARG A 564 4.05 -3.12 11.93
CA ARG A 564 5.27 -2.35 11.62
C ARG A 564 4.91 -0.96 11.07
N GLN A 565 5.54 0.09 11.62
CA GLN A 565 5.32 1.50 11.24
C GLN A 565 3.84 1.91 11.26
N CYS A 566 3.03 1.26 12.11
CA CYS A 566 1.66 1.66 12.39
C CYS A 566 1.63 2.66 13.54
N VAL A 567 0.58 3.50 13.61
CA VAL A 567 0.38 4.41 14.74
C VAL A 567 0.46 3.64 16.06
N GLY A 568 1.36 4.08 16.95
CA GLY A 568 1.62 3.48 18.26
C GLY A 568 2.64 2.33 18.28
N SER A 569 3.29 2.02 17.15
CA SER A 569 4.28 0.93 17.05
C SER A 569 5.71 1.30 17.42
N GLU A 570 5.97 2.55 17.83
CA GLU A 570 7.33 3.03 18.13
C GLU A 570 8.03 2.27 19.26
N ASN A 571 7.28 1.58 20.13
CA ASN A 571 7.81 0.76 21.22
C ASN A 571 7.83 -0.74 20.88
N GLY A 572 7.74 -1.11 19.60
CA GLY A 572 7.72 -2.50 19.11
C GLY A 572 6.36 -2.95 18.58
N TYR A 573 6.31 -4.11 17.91
CA TYR A 573 5.13 -4.63 17.19
C TYR A 573 5.03 -6.16 17.04
#